data_AF-A0A4U9HI95-F1
#
_entry.id   AF-A0A4U9HI95-F1
#
_cell.length_a   1.000
_cell.length_b   1.000
_cell.length_c   1.000
_cell.angle_alpha   90.00
_cell.angle_beta   90.00
_cell.angle_gamma   90.00
#
_symmetry.space_group_name_H-M   'P 1'
#
loop_
_entity.id
_entity.type
_entity.pdbx_description
1 polymer ?
#
loop_
_entity_poly.entity_id
_entity_poly.type
_entity_poly.pdbx_seq_one_letter_code
_entity_poly.pdbx_strand_id
1 'polypeptide(L)'
;MMMLPLNVFNASVGQIYYFTESRTGDDNINWEKNNKTGSLVWAGDTYWRMTDRWGLRGGLQYDTRLDNVATSNAAIEYRRDEDRMVQLSYRYASPEYIQATLPNFSTADQYKEGISQVGGTASWPIADRWSIVGAYYFDTNQSKSADQMLGVQYSSCCYAIRVGYERKLNGWDPDKGQSEYDNVIGFNIELRGLSSNYGLGTQQMLRSPILPYRSSL
;
A
#
# COMPACT_ATOMS: atom_id res chain seq x y z
N MET A 1 -9.77 18.44 -33.46
CA MET A 1 -9.44 17.54 -32.35
C MET A 1 -8.80 18.39 -31.27
N MET A 2 -9.58 18.76 -30.25
CA MET A 2 -9.15 19.67 -29.19
C MET A 2 -8.28 18.87 -28.22
N MET A 3 -6.98 19.14 -28.20
CA MET A 3 -6.04 18.53 -27.28
C MET A 3 -6.31 19.15 -25.90
N LEU A 4 -7.06 18.44 -25.05
CA LEU A 4 -7.22 18.84 -23.65
C LEU A 4 -5.83 18.88 -23.01
N PRO A 5 -5.49 19.91 -22.21
CA PRO A 5 -4.23 19.93 -21.49
C PRO A 5 -4.18 18.73 -20.54
N LEU A 6 -3.25 17.80 -20.80
CA LEU A 6 -2.94 16.71 -19.90
C LEU A 6 -2.33 17.30 -18.63
N ASN A 7 -3.02 17.11 -17.50
CA ASN A 7 -2.45 17.49 -16.21
C ASN A 7 -1.34 16.50 -15.85
N VAL A 8 -0.09 16.92 -16.05
CA VAL A 8 1.10 16.09 -15.82
C VAL A 8 1.61 16.21 -14.38
N PHE A 9 1.25 17.25 -13.64
CA PHE A 9 1.74 17.48 -12.28
C PHE A 9 0.75 18.28 -11.44
N ASN A 10 0.50 17.82 -10.21
CA ASN A 10 -0.17 18.58 -9.18
C ASN A 10 0.58 18.48 -7.84
N ALA A 11 0.45 19.53 -7.05
CA ALA A 11 0.87 19.55 -5.67
C ALA A 11 -0.04 20.49 -4.89
N SER A 12 -0.42 20.09 -3.68
CA SER A 12 -1.22 20.90 -2.78
C SER A 12 -0.61 20.87 -1.39
N VAL A 13 -0.69 22.00 -0.69
CA VAL A 13 -0.35 22.12 0.72
C VAL A 13 -1.48 22.88 1.39
N GLY A 14 -1.92 22.36 2.54
CA GLY A 14 -2.99 22.93 3.35
C GLY A 14 -2.61 22.95 4.82
N GLN A 15 -3.23 23.87 5.55
CA GLN A 15 -3.05 24.05 6.98
C GLN A 15 -4.38 24.46 7.61
N ILE A 16 -4.64 24.01 8.84
CA ILE A 16 -5.77 24.48 9.66
C ILE A 16 -5.23 25.28 10.85
N TYR A 17 -5.75 26.50 11.01
CA TYR A 17 -5.44 27.38 12.15
C TYR A 17 -6.64 27.44 13.11
N TYR A 18 -6.40 27.13 14.38
CA TYR A 18 -7.41 27.13 15.44
C TYR A 18 -7.29 28.39 16.30
N PHE A 19 -8.31 29.26 16.27
CA PHE A 19 -8.40 30.42 17.16
C PHE A 19 -8.73 30.03 18.60
N THR A 20 -9.49 28.96 18.77
CA THR A 20 -9.89 28.39 20.06
C THR A 20 -9.80 26.87 19.99
N GLU A 21 -9.61 26.24 21.14
CA GLU A 21 -9.61 24.79 21.28
C GLU A 21 -10.91 24.17 20.74
N SER A 22 -10.79 23.14 19.91
CA SER A 22 -11.91 22.30 19.48
C SER A 22 -12.32 21.39 20.64
N ARG A 23 -13.54 21.55 21.14
CA ARG A 23 -14.04 20.82 22.31
C ARG A 23 -15.38 20.15 22.03
N THR A 24 -15.54 18.94 22.56
CA THR A 24 -16.83 18.20 22.49
C THR A 24 -17.51 18.08 23.86
N GLY A 25 -16.80 18.37 24.95
CA GLY A 25 -17.28 18.21 26.33
C GLY A 25 -16.84 16.89 26.98
N ASP A 26 -16.32 15.95 26.20
CA ASP A 26 -15.72 14.69 26.65
C ASP A 26 -14.49 14.35 25.78
N ASP A 27 -13.48 15.22 25.85
CA ASP A 27 -12.29 15.12 25.01
C ASP A 27 -11.23 14.21 25.67
N ASN A 28 -11.39 12.89 25.49
CA ASN A 28 -10.47 11.86 26.03
C ASN A 28 -9.37 11.41 25.03
N ILE A 29 -8.93 12.32 24.15
CA ILE A 29 -7.86 12.03 23.20
C ILE A 29 -6.51 12.19 23.89
N ASN A 30 -5.68 11.15 23.84
CA ASN A 30 -4.34 11.17 24.41
C ASN A 30 -3.36 11.82 23.44
N TRP A 31 -3.22 13.14 23.52
CA TRP A 31 -2.25 13.92 22.73
C TRP A 31 -0.88 13.98 23.40
N GLU A 32 0.18 13.92 22.61
CA GLU A 32 1.56 14.10 23.11
C GLU A 32 1.81 15.52 23.64
N LYS A 33 1.24 16.52 22.97
CA LYS A 33 1.35 17.94 23.33
C LYS A 33 -0.03 18.54 23.55
N ASN A 34 -0.14 19.36 24.58
CA ASN A 34 -1.35 20.12 24.90
C ASN A 34 -1.47 21.41 24.05
N ASN A 35 -1.24 21.30 22.74
CA ASN A 35 -1.36 22.42 21.80
C ASN A 35 -2.83 22.65 21.43
N LYS A 36 -3.39 23.78 21.87
CA LYS A 36 -4.84 24.06 21.79
C LYS A 36 -5.25 25.05 20.70
N THR A 37 -4.33 25.90 20.29
CA THR A 37 -4.56 26.99 19.32
C THR A 37 -3.37 27.11 18.38
N GLY A 38 -3.55 27.82 17.28
CA GLY A 38 -2.53 28.01 16.25
C GLY A 38 -2.64 27.01 15.10
N SER A 39 -1.55 26.88 14.35
CA SER A 39 -1.42 26.03 13.16
C SER A 39 -1.21 24.56 13.52
N LEU A 40 -2.28 23.87 13.89
CA LEU A 40 -2.15 22.53 14.48
C LEU A 40 -2.00 21.42 13.44
N VAL A 41 -2.77 21.49 12.35
CA VAL A 41 -2.86 20.43 11.33
C VAL A 41 -2.33 20.94 10.01
N TRP A 42 -1.48 20.12 9.38
CA TRP A 42 -0.89 20.37 8.07
C TRP A 42 -1.07 19.13 7.19
N ALA A 43 -1.32 19.35 5.90
CA ALA A 43 -1.40 18.28 4.93
C ALA A 43 -0.75 18.70 3.62
N GLY A 44 -0.13 17.75 2.94
CA GLY A 44 0.42 17.92 1.60
C GLY A 44 0.13 16.70 0.74
N ASP A 45 -0.18 16.94 -0.53
CA ASP A 45 -0.33 15.89 -1.54
C ASP A 45 0.41 16.28 -2.81
N THR A 46 0.85 15.27 -3.56
CA THR A 46 1.43 15.47 -4.89
C THR A 46 1.13 14.29 -5.79
N TYR A 47 0.92 14.58 -7.06
CA TYR A 47 0.86 13.62 -8.14
C TYR A 47 1.70 14.12 -9.31
N TRP A 48 2.52 13.23 -9.85
CA TRP A 48 3.37 13.53 -10.98
C TRP A 48 3.36 12.40 -11.99
N ARG A 49 2.78 12.66 -13.16
CA ARG A 49 2.88 11.82 -14.34
C ARG A 49 4.10 12.28 -15.15
N MET A 50 5.27 11.73 -14.81
CA MET A 50 6.56 12.09 -15.41
C MET A 50 6.61 11.76 -16.91
N THR A 51 6.03 10.63 -17.29
CA THR A 51 5.91 10.17 -18.67
C THR A 51 4.58 9.41 -18.83
N ASP A 52 4.29 8.90 -20.03
CA ASP A 52 3.15 7.99 -20.23
C ASP A 52 3.26 6.66 -19.47
N ARG A 53 4.43 6.34 -18.92
CA ARG A 53 4.68 5.07 -18.22
C ARG A 53 5.17 5.23 -16.79
N TRP A 54 5.53 6.43 -16.36
CA TRP A 54 6.05 6.69 -15.01
C TRP A 54 5.14 7.64 -14.26
N GLY A 55 4.70 7.21 -13.09
CA GLY A 55 3.89 7.97 -12.16
C GLY A 55 4.49 7.99 -10.77
N LEU A 56 4.28 9.09 -10.06
CA LEU A 56 4.55 9.22 -8.64
C LEU A 56 3.34 9.86 -7.96
N ARG A 57 3.01 9.36 -6.77
CA ARG A 57 2.02 9.96 -5.87
C ARG A 57 2.57 9.97 -4.45
N GLY A 58 2.39 11.08 -3.76
CA GLY A 58 2.81 11.27 -2.37
C GLY A 58 1.75 11.99 -1.56
N GLY A 59 1.69 11.68 -0.27
CA GLY A 59 0.80 12.32 0.69
C GLY A 59 1.45 12.34 2.08
N LEU A 60 1.24 13.44 2.79
CA LEU A 60 1.76 13.66 4.14
C LEU A 60 0.69 14.37 4.98
N GLN A 61 0.48 13.90 6.19
CA GLN A 61 -0.32 14.59 7.21
C GLN A 61 0.52 14.77 8.47
N TYR A 62 0.56 15.98 8.99
CA TYR A 62 1.32 16.34 10.18
C TYR A 62 0.41 17.04 11.18
N ASP A 63 0.54 16.66 12.45
CA ASP A 63 -0.21 17.27 13.55
C ASP A 63 0.74 17.64 14.68
N THR A 64 0.84 18.94 14.96
CA THR A 64 1.71 19.46 16.03
C THR A 64 1.34 18.94 17.42
N ARG A 65 0.11 18.45 17.62
CA ARG A 65 -0.31 17.84 18.90
C ARG A 65 0.27 16.45 19.10
N LEU A 66 0.67 15.79 18.01
CA LEU A 66 1.37 14.51 18.02
C LEU A 66 2.90 14.68 18.06
N ASP A 67 3.40 15.91 17.86
CA ASP A 67 4.84 16.22 17.69
C ASP A 67 5.53 15.38 16.58
N ASN A 68 4.73 14.84 15.66
CA ASN A 68 5.19 13.90 14.64
C ASN A 68 4.27 13.92 13.39
N VAL A 69 4.73 13.29 12.32
CA VAL A 69 3.92 12.98 11.13
C VAL A 69 2.82 12.01 11.55
N ALA A 70 1.56 12.39 11.37
CA ALA A 70 0.43 11.52 11.64
C ALA A 70 0.44 10.32 10.69
N THR A 71 0.41 10.60 9.38
CA THR A 71 0.46 9.58 8.33
C THR A 71 1.25 10.08 7.12
N SER A 72 1.91 9.16 6.41
CA SER A 72 2.48 9.46 5.10
C SER A 72 2.40 8.26 4.17
N ASN A 73 2.34 8.54 2.88
CA ASN A 73 2.38 7.51 1.85
C ASN A 73 3.10 8.02 0.61
N ALA A 74 3.84 7.16 -0.05
CA ALA A 74 4.45 7.43 -1.34
C ALA A 74 4.35 6.19 -2.22
N ALA A 75 4.13 6.38 -3.52
CA ALA A 75 4.21 5.32 -4.50
C ALA A 75 4.84 5.86 -5.78
N ILE A 76 5.76 5.11 -6.35
CA ILE A 76 6.29 5.31 -7.70
C ILE A 76 6.00 4.06 -8.51
N GLU A 77 5.50 4.26 -9.72
CA GLU A 77 5.05 3.18 -10.60
C GLU A 77 5.59 3.40 -12.00
N TYR A 78 6.24 2.36 -12.51
CA TYR A 78 6.42 2.14 -13.93
C TYR A 78 5.33 1.20 -14.44
N ARG A 79 4.55 1.62 -15.43
CA ARG A 79 3.54 0.79 -16.07
C ARG A 79 3.54 1.01 -17.58
N ARG A 80 3.85 -0.05 -18.34
CA ARG A 80 3.84 0.00 -19.81
C ARG A 80 2.52 -0.46 -20.39
N ASP A 81 1.97 -1.53 -19.83
CA ASP A 81 0.74 -2.20 -20.26
C ASP A 81 0.17 -2.99 -19.06
N GLU A 82 -0.81 -3.87 -19.27
CA GLU A 82 -1.43 -4.67 -18.19
C GLU A 82 -0.51 -5.75 -17.63
N ASP A 83 0.52 -6.16 -18.39
CA ASP A 83 1.40 -7.29 -18.05
C ASP A 83 2.80 -6.86 -17.63
N ARG A 84 3.19 -5.59 -17.89
CA ARG A 84 4.51 -5.03 -17.60
C ARG A 84 4.41 -3.82 -16.70
N MET A 85 4.61 -4.06 -15.41
CA MET A 85 4.66 -2.98 -14.43
C MET A 85 5.59 -3.31 -13.26
N VAL A 86 6.06 -2.27 -12.60
CA VAL A 86 6.78 -2.31 -11.34
C VAL A 86 6.30 -1.15 -10.50
N GLN A 87 5.91 -1.42 -9.27
CA GLN A 87 5.51 -0.42 -8.29
C GLN A 87 6.36 -0.58 -7.04
N LEU A 88 6.85 0.54 -6.53
CA LEU A 88 7.42 0.66 -5.19
C LEU A 88 6.56 1.63 -4.41
N SER A 89 6.21 1.24 -3.19
CA SER A 89 5.36 2.01 -2.29
C SER A 89 5.92 2.02 -0.88
N TYR A 90 5.61 3.08 -0.15
CA TYR A 90 5.91 3.22 1.25
C TYR A 90 4.70 3.81 1.97
N ARG A 91 4.42 3.31 3.18
CA ARG A 91 3.35 3.81 4.04
C ARG A 91 3.86 3.92 5.47
N TYR A 92 3.48 5.00 6.13
CA TYR A 92 3.85 5.30 7.50
C TYR A 92 2.65 5.81 8.29
N ALA A 93 2.52 5.36 9.54
CA ALA A 93 1.64 5.91 10.55
C ALA A 93 2.39 5.89 11.88
N SER A 94 2.48 7.03 12.58
CA SER A 94 3.31 7.10 13.77
C SER A 94 2.68 6.39 14.99
N PRO A 95 3.48 5.93 15.96
CA PRO A 95 2.98 5.43 17.24
C PRO A 95 2.01 6.40 17.92
N GLU A 96 2.33 7.70 17.91
CA GLU A 96 1.53 8.75 18.54
C GLU A 96 0.17 8.89 17.86
N TYR A 97 0.14 8.75 16.52
CA TYR A 97 -1.12 8.73 15.77
C TYR A 97 -1.99 7.53 16.15
N ILE A 98 -1.40 6.33 16.29
CA ILE A 98 -2.14 5.15 16.76
C ILE A 98 -2.64 5.36 18.20
N GLN A 99 -1.83 5.94 19.09
CA GLN A 99 -2.23 6.21 20.46
C GLN A 99 -3.37 7.21 20.57
N ALA A 100 -3.35 8.29 19.78
CA ALA A 100 -4.39 9.31 19.79
C ALA A 100 -5.69 8.81 19.15
N THR A 101 -5.63 7.96 18.12
CA THR A 101 -6.82 7.54 17.34
C THR A 101 -7.37 6.17 17.74
N LEU A 102 -6.54 5.28 18.30
CA LEU A 102 -6.84 3.90 18.63
C LEU A 102 -6.33 3.55 20.04
N PRO A 103 -6.83 4.20 21.11
CA PRO A 103 -6.30 4.07 22.47
C PRO A 103 -6.37 2.65 23.04
N ASN A 104 -7.36 1.85 22.61
CA ASN A 104 -7.49 0.45 23.04
C ASN A 104 -6.44 -0.49 22.43
N PHE A 105 -5.74 -0.04 21.39
CA PHE A 105 -4.75 -0.83 20.65
C PHE A 105 -3.32 -0.38 20.92
N SER A 106 -3.11 0.84 21.42
CA SER A 106 -1.80 1.48 21.52
C SER A 106 -0.85 0.83 22.53
N THR A 107 -1.35 -0.02 23.43
CA THR A 107 -0.53 -0.76 24.41
C THR A 107 -0.14 -2.15 23.92
N ALA A 108 -0.80 -2.68 22.88
CA ALA A 108 -0.54 -4.01 22.37
C ALA A 108 0.70 -4.02 21.46
N ASP A 109 1.60 -4.98 21.66
CA ASP A 109 2.87 -5.09 20.93
C ASP A 109 2.68 -5.11 19.41
N GLN A 110 1.61 -5.72 18.91
CA GLN A 110 1.34 -5.78 17.47
C GLN A 110 0.93 -4.44 16.82
N TYR A 111 0.59 -3.41 17.59
CA TYR A 111 0.09 -2.12 17.05
C TYR A 111 0.86 -0.89 17.55
N LYS A 112 1.51 -0.98 18.72
CA LYS A 112 2.12 0.17 19.41
C LYS A 112 3.22 0.87 18.60
N GLU A 113 3.92 0.15 17.72
CA GLU A 113 5.01 0.71 16.91
C GLU A 113 4.51 1.49 15.69
N GLY A 114 3.19 1.56 15.48
CA GLY A 114 2.63 2.17 14.29
C GLY A 114 2.85 1.34 13.04
N ILE A 115 2.95 2.01 11.89
CA ILE A 115 3.17 1.38 10.59
C ILE A 115 4.40 2.04 9.99
N SER A 116 5.37 1.24 9.53
CA SER A 116 6.40 1.68 8.61
C SER A 116 6.68 0.54 7.64
N GLN A 117 6.11 0.62 6.44
CA GLN A 117 6.07 -0.50 5.52
C GLN A 117 6.52 -0.08 4.12
N VAL A 118 7.52 -0.80 3.59
CA VAL A 118 7.94 -0.72 2.18
C VAL A 118 7.30 -1.88 1.43
N GLY A 119 6.72 -1.61 0.26
CA GLY A 119 6.06 -2.58 -0.58
C GLY A 119 6.54 -2.50 -2.03
N GLY A 120 6.98 -3.62 -2.59
CA GLY A 120 7.31 -3.78 -3.99
C GLY A 120 6.34 -4.72 -4.68
N THR A 121 5.93 -4.42 -5.90
CA THR A 121 5.11 -5.31 -6.74
C THR A 121 5.58 -5.23 -8.18
N ALA A 122 5.78 -6.37 -8.83
CA ALA A 122 6.27 -6.46 -10.20
C ALA A 122 5.50 -7.53 -10.98
N SER A 123 5.32 -7.28 -12.27
CA SER A 123 4.67 -8.17 -13.21
C SER A 123 5.36 -8.01 -14.54
N TRP A 124 5.79 -9.13 -15.11
CA TRP A 124 6.52 -9.13 -16.37
C TRP A 124 6.29 -10.42 -17.15
N PRO A 125 6.06 -10.35 -18.48
CA PRO A 125 6.14 -11.51 -19.33
C PRO A 125 7.62 -11.86 -19.58
N ILE A 126 8.03 -13.08 -19.26
CA ILE A 126 9.39 -13.56 -19.51
C ILE A 126 9.51 -14.13 -20.93
N ALA A 127 8.40 -14.65 -21.47
CA ALA A 127 8.26 -15.10 -22.85
C ALA A 127 6.81 -14.85 -23.32
N ASP A 128 6.52 -15.02 -24.61
CA ASP A 128 5.21 -14.68 -25.21
C ASP A 128 4.00 -15.33 -24.52
N ARG A 129 4.22 -16.46 -23.83
CA ARG A 129 3.16 -17.23 -23.14
C ARG A 129 3.36 -17.35 -21.64
N TRP A 130 4.42 -16.77 -21.09
CA TRP A 130 4.79 -16.92 -19.67
C TRP A 130 4.81 -15.55 -18.99
N SER A 131 4.05 -15.43 -17.90
CA SER A 131 4.09 -14.26 -17.02
C SER A 131 4.52 -14.64 -15.62
N ILE A 132 5.35 -13.80 -15.04
CA ILE A 132 5.69 -13.83 -13.62
C ILE A 132 5.09 -12.61 -12.93
N VAL A 133 4.62 -12.81 -11.71
CA VAL A 133 4.13 -11.77 -10.81
C VAL A 133 4.79 -11.99 -9.46
N GLY A 134 5.29 -10.92 -8.85
CA GLY A 134 5.84 -10.97 -7.51
C GLY A 134 5.40 -9.76 -6.70
N ALA A 135 5.16 -9.97 -5.42
CA ALA A 135 4.93 -8.90 -4.46
C ALA A 135 5.72 -9.18 -3.18
N TYR A 136 6.23 -8.12 -2.55
CA TYR A 136 6.98 -8.22 -1.31
C TYR A 136 6.74 -6.96 -0.47
N TYR A 137 6.20 -7.16 0.73
CA TYR A 137 5.93 -6.11 1.70
C TYR A 137 6.72 -6.38 2.98
N PHE A 138 7.42 -5.36 3.44
CA PHE A 138 8.36 -5.44 4.56
C PHE A 138 8.07 -4.34 5.57
N ASP A 139 7.89 -4.74 6.82
CA ASP A 139 7.78 -3.85 7.97
C ASP A 139 9.19 -3.50 8.47
N THR A 140 9.52 -2.21 8.42
CA THR A 140 10.84 -1.72 8.81
C THR A 140 10.98 -1.52 10.32
N ASN A 141 9.88 -1.37 11.07
CA ASN A 141 9.92 -1.23 12.52
C ASN A 141 10.29 -2.58 13.15
N GLN A 142 9.60 -3.65 12.74
CA GLN A 142 9.86 -5.00 13.25
C GLN A 142 10.94 -5.76 12.47
N SER A 143 11.44 -5.20 11.36
CA SER A 143 12.39 -5.85 10.43
C SER A 143 11.90 -7.22 9.95
N LYS A 144 10.61 -7.33 9.63
CA LYS A 144 9.95 -8.59 9.22
C LYS A 144 9.14 -8.39 7.94
N SER A 145 9.08 -9.42 7.11
CA SER A 145 8.20 -9.41 5.93
C SER A 145 6.74 -9.52 6.36
N ALA A 146 5.88 -8.59 5.96
CA ALA A 146 4.44 -8.66 6.20
C ALA A 146 3.75 -9.62 5.21
N ASP A 147 4.17 -9.58 3.95
CA ASP A 147 3.58 -10.39 2.87
C ASP A 147 4.61 -10.64 1.75
N GLN A 148 4.60 -11.84 1.19
CA GLN A 148 5.46 -12.24 0.08
C GLN A 148 4.67 -13.13 -0.86
N MET A 149 4.69 -12.81 -2.14
CA MET A 149 3.95 -13.56 -3.15
C MET A 149 4.79 -13.74 -4.41
N LEU A 150 4.70 -14.94 -4.99
CA LEU A 150 5.28 -15.27 -6.28
C LEU A 150 4.28 -16.10 -7.08
N GLY A 151 3.92 -15.63 -8.27
CA GLY A 151 3.00 -16.29 -9.19
C GLY A 151 3.63 -16.46 -10.56
N VAL A 152 3.42 -17.63 -11.17
CA VAL A 152 3.80 -17.90 -12.55
C VAL A 152 2.58 -18.44 -13.28
N GLN A 153 2.34 -17.93 -14.47
CA GLN A 153 1.29 -18.43 -15.35
C GLN A 153 1.83 -18.70 -16.76
N TYR A 154 1.47 -19.87 -17.28
CA TYR A 154 1.58 -20.21 -18.69
C TYR A 154 0.20 -20.10 -19.35
N SER A 155 0.11 -19.39 -20.47
CA SER A 155 -1.15 -19.19 -21.20
C SER A 155 -1.02 -19.69 -22.64
N SER A 156 -1.91 -20.59 -23.04
CA SER A 156 -2.06 -21.09 -24.41
C SER A 156 -3.40 -20.67 -25.03
N CYS A 157 -3.70 -21.11 -26.25
CA CYS A 157 -4.98 -20.83 -26.91
C CYS A 157 -6.18 -21.55 -26.28
N CYS A 158 -5.97 -22.73 -25.68
CA CYS A 158 -7.05 -23.58 -25.17
C CYS A 158 -7.01 -23.82 -23.66
N TYR A 159 -5.91 -23.48 -22.99
CA TYR A 159 -5.79 -23.60 -21.54
C TYR A 159 -4.75 -22.62 -20.97
N ALA A 160 -4.89 -22.28 -19.69
CA ALA A 160 -3.86 -21.61 -18.91
C ALA A 160 -3.61 -22.38 -17.61
N ILE A 161 -2.35 -22.39 -17.17
CA ILE A 161 -1.92 -23.05 -15.94
C ILE A 161 -1.23 -22.00 -15.08
N ARG A 162 -1.70 -21.86 -13.83
CA ARG A 162 -1.14 -20.92 -12.85
C ARG A 162 -0.67 -21.67 -11.61
N VAL A 163 0.52 -21.32 -11.16
CA VAL A 163 1.08 -21.74 -9.88
C VAL A 163 1.39 -20.49 -9.08
N GLY A 164 0.99 -20.46 -7.82
CA GLY A 164 1.24 -19.35 -6.91
C GLY A 164 1.75 -19.84 -5.56
N TYR A 165 2.62 -19.05 -4.96
CA TYR A 165 3.07 -19.16 -3.59
C TYR A 165 2.82 -17.83 -2.90
N GLU A 166 2.28 -17.87 -1.68
CA GLU A 166 2.09 -16.70 -0.82
C GLU A 166 2.50 -17.06 0.61
N ARG A 167 3.32 -16.21 1.22
CA ARG A 167 3.61 -16.23 2.65
C ARG A 167 3.14 -14.92 3.26
N LYS A 168 2.15 -14.99 4.14
CA LYS A 168 1.48 -13.83 4.71
C LYS A 168 1.41 -13.87 6.22
N LEU A 169 1.39 -12.70 6.83
CA LEU A 169 1.02 -12.55 8.23
C LEU A 169 -0.44 -12.99 8.43
N ASN A 170 -0.68 -13.91 9.37
CA ASN A 170 -2.02 -14.48 9.60
C ASN A 170 -2.45 -14.45 11.07
N GLY A 171 -1.66 -13.83 11.95
CA GLY A 171 -2.00 -13.75 13.37
C GLY A 171 -0.87 -13.22 14.23
N TRP A 172 -1.11 -13.28 15.54
CA TRP A 172 -0.16 -12.94 16.58
C TRP A 172 -0.25 -14.01 17.67
N ASP A 173 0.91 -14.57 18.04
CA ASP A 173 1.05 -15.51 19.13
C ASP A 173 1.34 -14.71 20.42
N PRO A 174 0.38 -14.57 21.35
CA PRO A 174 0.56 -13.78 22.56
C PRO A 174 1.52 -14.44 23.56
N ASP A 175 1.66 -15.76 23.53
CA ASP A 175 2.56 -16.49 24.43
C ASP A 175 4.03 -16.27 24.05
N LYS A 176 4.29 -16.13 22.74
CA LYS A 176 5.64 -15.90 22.20
C LYS A 176 5.91 -14.43 21.85
N GLY A 177 4.91 -13.56 21.92
CA GLY A 177 5.04 -12.15 21.55
C GLY A 177 5.53 -11.96 20.11
N GLN A 178 5.02 -12.75 19.16
CA GLN A 178 5.49 -12.70 17.77
C GLN A 178 4.39 -12.94 16.75
N SER A 179 4.60 -12.41 15.54
CA SER A 179 3.73 -12.63 14.40
C SER A 179 3.70 -14.09 13.93
N GLU A 180 2.51 -14.58 13.61
CA GLU A 180 2.31 -15.88 12.96
C GLU A 180 2.19 -15.72 11.44
N TYR A 181 2.72 -16.71 10.72
CA TYR A 181 2.76 -16.72 9.26
C TYR A 181 2.06 -17.95 8.72
N ASP A 182 1.28 -17.73 7.66
CA ASP A 182 0.71 -18.80 6.85
C ASP A 182 1.43 -18.89 5.50
N ASN A 183 1.57 -20.11 4.98
CA ASN A 183 2.20 -20.39 3.69
C ASN A 183 1.20 -21.14 2.81
N VAL A 184 0.82 -20.52 1.70
CA VAL A 184 -0.16 -21.05 0.75
C VAL A 184 0.52 -21.34 -0.57
N ILE A 185 0.36 -22.56 -1.07
CA ILE A 185 0.73 -22.91 -2.45
C ILE A 185 -0.57 -23.25 -3.18
N GLY A 186 -0.82 -22.55 -4.29
CA GLY A 186 -2.02 -22.71 -5.09
C GLY A 186 -1.69 -23.15 -6.51
N PHE A 187 -2.53 -24.02 -7.06
CA PHE A 187 -2.49 -24.42 -8.46
C PHE A 187 -3.88 -24.22 -9.08
N ASN A 188 -3.93 -23.64 -10.27
CA ASN A 188 -5.18 -23.36 -10.98
C ASN A 188 -5.01 -23.68 -12.47
N ILE A 189 -5.98 -24.40 -13.03
CA ILE A 189 -6.09 -24.64 -14.47
C ILE A 189 -7.37 -23.96 -14.96
N GLU A 190 -7.22 -23.14 -16.00
CA GLU A 190 -8.32 -22.45 -16.66
C GLU A 190 -8.45 -22.98 -18.10
N LEU A 191 -9.65 -23.40 -18.50
CA LEU A 191 -9.93 -23.69 -19.92
C LEU A 191 -10.14 -22.38 -20.67
N ARG A 192 -9.41 -22.20 -21.77
CA ARG A 192 -9.41 -20.99 -22.61
C ARG A 192 -10.02 -21.29 -23.99
N GLY A 193 -10.31 -20.25 -24.76
CA GLY A 193 -10.89 -20.38 -26.11
C GLY A 193 -12.42 -20.45 -26.14
N LEU A 194 -13.08 -20.47 -24.98
CA LEU A 194 -14.54 -20.32 -24.84
C LEU A 194 -14.96 -18.84 -24.70
N SER A 195 -14.00 -17.96 -24.44
CA SER A 195 -14.17 -16.50 -24.35
C SER A 195 -12.98 -15.82 -25.02
N SER A 196 -13.10 -14.51 -25.27
CA SER A 196 -12.02 -13.68 -25.85
C SER A 196 -10.89 -13.37 -24.86
N ASN A 197 -10.84 -14.01 -23.69
CA ASN A 197 -9.80 -13.77 -22.69
C ASN A 197 -8.48 -14.49 -23.05
N TYR A 198 -7.61 -13.79 -23.77
CA TYR A 198 -6.26 -14.24 -24.10
C TYR A 198 -5.17 -13.61 -23.21
N GLY A 199 -5.54 -12.90 -22.15
CA GLY A 199 -4.58 -12.20 -21.29
C GLY A 199 -3.72 -13.13 -20.43
N LEU A 200 -2.54 -12.69 -20.01
CA LEU A 200 -1.59 -13.51 -19.25
C LEU A 200 -1.99 -13.75 -17.78
N GLY A 201 -3.15 -13.24 -17.35
CA GLY A 201 -3.66 -13.44 -15.97
C GLY A 201 -2.92 -12.66 -14.90
N THR A 202 -2.03 -11.75 -15.30
CA THR A 202 -1.22 -10.87 -14.44
C THR A 202 -2.07 -10.08 -13.45
N GLN A 203 -3.14 -9.45 -13.91
CA GLN A 203 -4.05 -8.66 -13.06
C GLN A 203 -4.75 -9.50 -11.97
N GLN A 204 -5.05 -10.76 -12.25
CA GLN A 204 -5.68 -11.66 -11.28
C GLN A 204 -4.65 -12.08 -10.21
N MET A 205 -3.42 -12.39 -10.63
CA MET A 205 -2.31 -12.68 -9.71
C MET A 205 -1.95 -11.47 -8.84
N LEU A 206 -1.91 -10.27 -9.43
CA LEU A 206 -1.58 -9.02 -8.72
C LEU A 206 -2.59 -8.65 -7.61
N ARG A 207 -3.82 -9.19 -7.68
CA ARG A 207 -4.89 -8.91 -6.72
C ARG A 207 -5.14 -10.05 -5.72
N SER A 208 -4.42 -11.17 -5.82
CA SER A 208 -4.61 -12.30 -4.92
C SER A 208 -4.04 -12.12 -3.50
N PRO A 209 -2.90 -11.44 -3.27
CA PRO A 209 -2.31 -11.39 -1.92
C PRO A 209 -3.12 -10.50 -0.96
N ILE A 210 -2.86 -10.62 0.34
CA ILE A 210 -3.52 -9.79 1.37
C ILE A 210 -3.32 -8.28 1.18
N LEU A 211 -2.24 -7.87 0.52
CA LEU A 211 -1.95 -6.49 0.13
C LEU A 211 -2.01 -6.38 -1.41
N PRO A 212 -3.22 -6.31 -2.00
CA PRO A 212 -3.38 -6.37 -3.45
C PRO A 212 -2.83 -5.10 -4.12
N TYR A 213 -2.26 -5.29 -5.31
CA TYR A 213 -1.82 -4.20 -6.17
C TYR A 213 -2.99 -3.26 -6.49
N ARG A 214 -2.70 -1.96 -6.42
CA ARG A 214 -3.56 -0.88 -6.92
C ARG A 214 -2.72 0.05 -7.77
N SER A 215 -3.20 0.39 -8.96
CA SER A 215 -2.49 1.36 -9.80
C SER A 215 -2.51 2.74 -9.12
N SER A 216 -1.35 3.40 -9.14
CA SER A 216 -1.11 4.70 -8.53
C SER A 216 -1.24 5.87 -9.52
N LEU A 217 -1.30 5.56 -10.81
CA LEU A 217 -1.45 6.50 -11.93
C LEU A 217 -2.90 6.98 -12.13
#